data_AF-A0A542B2X7-F1
#
_entry.id   AF-A0A542B2X7-F1
#
_cell.length_a   1.000
_cell.length_b   1.000
_cell.length_c   1.000
_cell.angle_alpha   90.00
_cell.angle_beta   90.00
_cell.angle_gamma   90.00
#
_symmetry.space_group_name_H-M   'P 1'
#
loop_
_entity.id
_entity.type
_entity.pdbx_description
1 polymer ?
#
loop_
_entity_poly.entity_id
_entity_poly.type
_entity_poly.pdbx_seq_one_letter_code
_entity_poly.pdbx_strand_id
1 'polypeptide(L)'
;MAELYELPIIDAVDQEFTCSLNDKRCRFRVMFNEWSGRWTFALWIQDVLVLTGRRIVTGVDLVGPFHFGIGKIVCMHWDQGNLEPDRENLPSGRVRLFQITE
;
A
#
# COMPACT_ATOMS: atom_id res chain seq x y z
N MET A 1 8.27 20.04 -1.68
CA MET A 1 7.74 19.68 -3.03
C MET A 1 7.34 18.25 -2.87
N ALA A 2 6.09 17.90 -3.13
CA ALA A 2 5.64 16.56 -2.80
C ALA A 2 6.36 15.50 -3.65
N GLU A 3 6.97 14.52 -3.01
CA GLU A 3 7.57 13.36 -3.66
C GLU A 3 6.56 12.22 -3.70
N LEU A 4 6.51 11.53 -4.84
CA LEU A 4 5.60 10.42 -5.10
C LEU A 4 6.43 9.17 -5.39
N TYR A 5 6.22 8.12 -4.59
CA TYR A 5 6.84 6.81 -4.79
C TYR A 5 5.77 5.74 -4.98
N GLU A 6 5.80 5.01 -6.11
CA GLU A 6 4.88 3.90 -6.37
C GLU A 6 5.36 2.63 -5.66
N LEU A 7 4.47 2.01 -4.87
CA LEU A 7 4.74 0.74 -4.20
C LEU A 7 4.64 -0.41 -5.22
N PRO A 8 5.63 -1.31 -5.30
CA PRO A 8 5.71 -2.31 -6.37
C PRO A 8 4.75 -3.50 -6.11
N ILE A 9 3.49 -3.36 -6.53
CA ILE A 9 2.53 -4.46 -6.47
C ILE A 9 2.67 -5.37 -7.69
N ILE A 10 2.72 -6.68 -7.45
CA ILE A 10 2.79 -7.72 -8.48
C ILE A 10 1.54 -8.60 -8.49
N ASP A 11 1.40 -9.41 -9.55
CA ASP A 11 0.34 -10.41 -9.71
C ASP A 11 0.58 -11.69 -8.89
N ALA A 12 0.70 -11.54 -7.57
CA ALA A 12 0.84 -12.63 -6.62
C ALA A 12 -0.02 -12.39 -5.37
N VAL A 13 -0.75 -13.41 -4.92
CA VAL A 13 -1.69 -13.31 -3.79
C VAL A 13 -1.02 -13.06 -2.44
N ASP A 14 0.26 -13.39 -2.31
CA ASP A 14 1.10 -13.10 -1.15
C ASP A 14 2.44 -12.62 -1.69
N GLN A 15 2.83 -11.40 -1.33
CA GLN A 15 4.01 -10.74 -1.85
C GLN A 15 4.67 -9.91 -0.77
N GLU A 16 6.01 -9.89 -0.79
CA GLU A 16 6.81 -9.16 0.17
C GLU A 16 7.87 -8.33 -0.56
N PHE A 17 8.06 -7.09 -0.13
CA PHE A 17 9.10 -6.23 -0.66
C PHE A 17 9.61 -5.27 0.41
N THR A 18 10.79 -4.71 0.17
CA THR A 18 11.42 -3.71 1.03
C THR A 18 11.67 -2.43 0.22
N CYS A 19 11.41 -1.28 0.84
CA CYS A 19 11.70 0.03 0.28
C CYS A 19 12.18 0.99 1.39
N SER A 20 12.75 2.12 0.99
CA SER A 20 13.11 3.20 1.91
C SER A 20 12.09 4.32 1.76
N LEU A 21 11.34 4.62 2.82
CA LEU A 21 10.34 5.69 2.84
C LEU A 21 10.73 6.71 3.92
N ASN A 22 11.00 7.95 3.52
CA ASN A 22 11.45 9.03 4.42
C ASN A 22 12.62 8.58 5.33
N ASP A 23 13.69 8.06 4.72
CA ASP A 23 14.89 7.51 5.38
C ASP A 23 14.67 6.32 6.33
N LYS A 24 13.49 5.70 6.30
CA LYS A 24 13.20 4.49 7.08
C LYS A 24 13.10 3.27 6.18
N ARG A 25 13.83 2.21 6.52
CA ARG A 25 13.67 0.89 5.92
C ARG A 25 12.29 0.34 6.28
N CYS A 26 11.46 0.17 5.27
CA CYS A 26 10.10 -0.32 5.37
C CYS A 26 9.99 -1.66 4.65
N ARG A 27 9.43 -2.66 5.32
CA ARG A 27 9.10 -3.96 4.72
C ARG A 27 7.60 -4.12 4.71
N PHE A 28 7.06 -4.46 3.55
CA PHE A 28 5.63 -4.69 3.36
C PHE A 28 5.41 -6.15 3.02
N ARG A 29 4.38 -6.74 3.63
CA ARG A 29 3.78 -7.99 3.14
C ARG A 29 2.35 -7.68 2.74
N VAL A 30 2.03 -7.85 1.47
CA VAL A 30 0.71 -7.58 0.88
C VAL A 30 0.06 -8.92 0.55
N MET A 31 -1.18 -9.10 0.99
CA MET A 31 -1.90 -10.36 0.86
C MET A 31 -3.32 -10.13 0.36
N PHE A 32 -3.75 -10.94 -0.61
CA PHE A 32 -5.13 -11.05 -1.03
C PHE A 32 -5.85 -12.14 -0.23
N ASN A 33 -6.99 -11.79 0.36
CA ASN A 33 -7.84 -12.76 1.02
C ASN A 33 -9.00 -13.13 0.10
N GLU A 34 -9.00 -14.37 -0.41
CA GLU A 34 -9.99 -14.86 -1.38
C GLU A 34 -11.41 -14.86 -0.83
N TRP A 35 -11.60 -15.16 0.46
CA TRP A 35 -12.92 -15.16 1.09
C TRP A 35 -13.57 -13.77 1.05
N SER A 36 -12.83 -12.75 1.48
CA SER A 36 -13.33 -11.37 1.56
C SER A 36 -13.21 -10.61 0.24
N GLY A 37 -12.40 -11.10 -0.70
CA GLY A 37 -12.08 -10.42 -1.94
C GLY A 37 -11.25 -9.15 -1.73
N ARG A 38 -10.48 -9.05 -0.64
CA ARG A 38 -9.78 -7.82 -0.26
C ARG A 38 -8.28 -8.01 -0.12
N TRP A 39 -7.53 -6.99 -0.55
CA TRP A 39 -6.12 -6.85 -0.24
C TRP A 39 -5.90 -6.22 1.13
N THR A 40 -4.89 -6.73 1.82
CA THR A 40 -4.40 -6.20 3.10
C THR A 40 -2.89 -6.11 3.07
N PHE A 41 -2.30 -5.29 3.94
CA PHE A 41 -0.87 -5.32 4.16
C PHE A 41 -0.51 -5.34 5.64
N ALA A 42 0.68 -5.87 5.90
CA ALA A 42 1.44 -5.66 7.12
C ALA A 42 2.68 -4.82 6.80
N LEU A 43 3.11 -4.01 7.77
CA LEU A 43 4.21 -3.06 7.63
C LEU A 43 5.16 -3.21 8.82
N TRP A 44 6.44 -3.40 8.50
CA TRP A 44 7.54 -3.30 9.43
C TRP A 44 8.35 -2.05 9.13
N ILE A 45 8.75 -1.33 10.18
CA ILE A 45 9.65 -0.17 10.10
C ILE A 45 10.85 -0.48 10.96
N GLN A 46 12.05 -0.39 10.38
CA GLN A 46 13.30 -0.75 11.08
C GLN A 46 13.18 -2.13 11.77
N ASP A 47 12.64 -3.10 11.02
CA ASP A 47 12.42 -4.49 11.43
C ASP A 47 11.40 -4.71 12.57
N VAL A 48 10.71 -3.66 13.05
CA VAL A 48 9.60 -3.74 14.01
C VAL A 48 8.26 -3.79 13.29
N LEU A 49 7.42 -4.80 13.58
CA LEU A 49 6.05 -4.87 13.05
C LEU A 49 5.19 -3.76 13.69
N VAL A 50 4.76 -2.78 12.89
CA VAL A 50 4.00 -1.62 13.39
C VAL A 50 2.53 -1.65 12.98
N LEU A 51 2.18 -2.39 11.91
CA LEU A 51 0.82 -2.49 11.42
C LEU A 51 0.60 -3.85 10.76
N THR A 52 -0.57 -4.45 10.99
CA THR A 52 -0.95 -5.73 10.37
C THR A 52 -2.42 -5.72 9.96
N GLY A 53 -2.76 -6.49 8.92
CA GLY A 53 -4.13 -6.65 8.44
C GLY A 53 -4.77 -5.35 7.93
N ARG A 54 -3.98 -4.34 7.59
CA ARG A 54 -4.52 -3.06 7.12
C ARG A 54 -5.12 -3.26 5.73
N ARG A 55 -6.44 -3.14 5.64
CA ARG A 55 -7.16 -3.20 4.36
C ARG A 55 -6.71 -2.07 3.44
N ILE A 56 -6.47 -2.41 2.17
CA ILE A 56 -6.21 -1.45 1.10
C ILE A 56 -7.56 -0.99 0.54
N VAL A 57 -7.81 0.31 0.60
CA VAL A 57 -9.00 0.99 0.09
C VAL A 57 -8.58 2.31 -0.56
N THR A 58 -9.33 2.75 -1.57
CA THR A 58 -9.03 3.98 -2.30
C THR A 58 -9.44 5.24 -1.52
N GLY A 59 -8.79 6.36 -1.84
CA GLY A 59 -9.24 7.70 -1.41
C GLY A 59 -8.98 8.06 0.05
N VAL A 60 -8.20 7.27 0.79
CA VAL A 60 -7.82 7.57 2.18
C VAL A 60 -6.33 7.37 2.41
N ASP A 61 -5.80 8.04 3.43
CA ASP A 61 -4.47 7.75 3.96
C ASP A 61 -4.52 6.48 4.82
N LEU A 62 -3.87 5.43 4.31
CA LEU A 62 -3.84 4.11 4.92
C LEU A 62 -2.99 4.08 6.20
N VAL A 63 -2.11 5.05 6.42
CA VAL A 63 -1.22 5.09 7.61
C VAL A 63 -1.31 6.38 8.43
N GLY A 64 -2.02 7.39 7.95
CA GLY A 64 -2.15 8.70 8.58
C GLY A 64 -2.42 8.70 10.09
N PRO A 65 -3.39 7.92 10.61
CA PRO A 65 -3.71 7.89 12.04
C PRO A 65 -2.57 7.42 12.96
N PHE A 66 -1.55 6.75 12.42
CA PHE A 66 -0.49 6.13 13.22
C PHE A 66 0.77 6.98 13.33
N HIS A 67 0.90 8.04 12.54
CA HIS A 67 2.04 8.97 12.59
C HIS A 67 3.43 8.30 12.55
N PHE A 68 3.59 7.25 11.73
CA PHE A 68 4.84 6.50 11.62
C PHE A 68 6.03 7.31 11.07
N GLY A 69 5.80 8.51 10.54
CA GLY A 69 6.83 9.37 9.97
C GLY A 69 7.41 8.83 8.66
N ILE A 70 6.61 8.13 7.86
CA ILE A 70 6.97 7.62 6.51
C ILE A 70 6.18 8.34 5.39
N GLY A 71 5.53 9.46 5.73
CA GLY A 71 4.56 10.13 4.87
C GLY A 71 3.19 9.44 4.88
N LYS A 72 2.44 9.67 3.81
CA LYS A 72 1.09 9.13 3.58
C LYS A 72 1.20 7.91 2.68
N ILE A 73 0.36 6.90 2.88
CA ILE A 73 0.20 5.82 1.91
C ILE A 73 -1.23 5.88 1.40
N VAL A 74 -1.39 6.07 0.09
CA VAL A 74 -2.70 6.21 -0.55
C VAL A 74 -2.85 5.17 -1.65
N CYS A 75 -4.07 4.68 -1.81
CA CYS A 75 -4.46 3.87 -2.94
C CYS A 75 -5.33 4.73 -3.85
N MET A 76 -4.97 4.85 -5.12
CA MET A 76 -5.63 5.76 -6.07
C MET A 76 -5.89 5.08 -7.41
N HIS A 77 -6.95 5.51 -8.09
CA HIS A 77 -7.21 5.12 -9.47
C HIS A 77 -6.18 5.77 -10.39
N TRP A 78 -5.61 4.99 -11.30
CA TRP A 78 -4.73 5.49 -12.34
C TRP A 78 -5.47 5.74 -13.66
N ASP A 79 -6.51 4.94 -13.90
CA ASP A 79 -7.43 5.11 -15.02
C ASP A 79 -8.70 5.89 -14.62
N GLN A 80 -9.47 6.33 -15.62
CA GLN A 80 -10.78 6.94 -15.38
C GLN A 80 -11.78 5.90 -14.86
N GLY A 81 -12.15 6.00 -13.58
CA GLY A 81 -13.16 5.13 -12.97
C GLY A 81 -13.19 5.20 -11.44
N ASN A 82 -14.20 4.54 -10.86
CA ASN A 82 -14.33 4.31 -9.42
C ASN A 82 -14.07 2.81 -9.14
N LEU A 83 -12.85 2.37 -9.40
CA LEU A 83 -12.43 0.96 -9.29
C LEU A 83 -11.95 0.59 -7.89
N GLU A 84 -12.38 -0.55 -7.38
CA GLU A 84 -11.92 -1.08 -6.10
C GLU A 84 -10.55 -1.77 -6.27
N PRO A 85 -9.68 -1.77 -5.25
CA PRO A 85 -8.46 -2.58 -5.25
C PRO A 85 -8.84 -4.05 -4.99
N ASP A 86 -9.29 -4.74 -6.04
CA ASP A 86 -9.59 -6.17 -6.03
C ASP A 86 -8.46 -6.98 -6.68
N ARG A 87 -8.69 -8.29 -6.90
CA ARG A 87 -7.71 -9.21 -7.46
C ARG A 87 -7.27 -8.84 -8.88
N GLU A 88 -8.11 -8.15 -9.64
CA GLU A 88 -7.83 -7.73 -11.02
C GLU A 88 -7.20 -6.34 -11.04
N ASN A 89 -7.81 -5.38 -10.34
CA ASN A 89 -7.54 -3.97 -10.51
C ASN A 89 -6.26 -3.48 -9.81
N LEU A 90 -5.89 -4.07 -8.67
CA LEU A 90 -4.65 -3.69 -7.97
C LEU A 90 -3.40 -4.21 -8.70
N PRO A 91 -3.30 -5.50 -9.08
CA PRO A 91 -2.11 -6.01 -9.76
C PRO A 91 -1.97 -5.54 -11.21
N SER A 92 -3.08 -5.22 -11.89
CA SER A 92 -3.04 -4.65 -13.25
C SER A 92 -2.57 -3.20 -13.30
N GLY A 93 -2.49 -2.51 -12.15
CA GLY A 93 -2.10 -1.11 -12.07
C GLY A 93 -3.20 -0.11 -12.46
N ARG A 94 -4.46 -0.57 -12.61
CA ARG A 94 -5.63 0.31 -12.74
C ARG A 94 -5.91 1.07 -11.44
N VAL A 95 -5.60 0.43 -10.33
CA VAL A 95 -5.52 1.04 -9.00
C VAL A 95 -4.09 0.83 -8.49
N ARG A 96 -3.47 1.87 -7.95
CA ARG A 96 -2.06 1.88 -7.55
C ARG A 96 -1.88 2.36 -6.12
N LEU A 97 -0.82 1.87 -5.48
CA LEU A 97 -0.42 2.27 -4.14
C LEU A 97 0.76 3.25 -4.24
N PHE A 98 0.63 4.39 -3.58
CA PHE A 98 1.66 5.41 -3.56
C PHE A 98 2.00 5.80 -2.13
N GLN A 99 3.29 6.06 -1.91
CA GLN A 99 3.75 6.85 -0.78
C GLN A 99 3.92 8.30 -1.22
N ILE A 100 3.50 9.23 -0.35
CA ILE A 100 3.57 10.68 -0.57
C ILE A 100 4.26 11.34 0.63
N THR A 101 5.32 12.10 0.37
CA THR A 101 6.02 12.99 1.32
C THR A 101 5.88 14.44 0.85
N GLU A 102 5.71 15.40 1.78
CA GLU A 102 5.57 16.84 1.48
C GLU A 102 6.89 17.61 1.63
#